data_AF-A0A8H3C373-F1
#
_entry.id   AF-A0A8H3C373-F1
#
_cell.length_a   1.000
_cell.length_b   1.000
_cell.length_c   1.000
_cell.angle_alpha   90.00
_cell.angle_beta   90.00
_cell.angle_gamma   90.00
#
_symmetry.space_group_name_H-M   'P 1'
#
loop_
_entity.id
_entity.type
_entity.pdbx_description
1 polymer ?
#
loop_
_entity_poly.entity_id
_entity_poly.type
_entity_poly.pdbx_seq_one_letter_code
_entity_poly.pdbx_strand_id
1 'polypeptide(L)'
;MSETDNLDLSEIEYSKLPLDPGQLKVAIGILAAAQVTCMDPRIQMSKVYEELEKFGVNSRYAWVIRNAGGRAREALRSIVVSQNLLNTTDIHVIHHTKCGMAGHSEESIRLGLLDAIVNNDPAADKFNKLHQLSQHQFLPIHNQRCIHHSTAEVVRDVELLQNYPLIARKKGGADIKIHGWLYDVDAKTKTPKLTNALNRPEILSALCDFCECPIGALCECKCQCHPNA
;
A
#
# COMPACT_ATOMS: atom_id res chain seq x y z
N MET A 1 25.02 -30.33 -16.12
CA MET A 1 25.01 -29.42 -14.96
C MET A 1 25.99 -28.32 -15.29
N SER A 2 25.51 -27.14 -15.70
CA SER A 2 26.34 -26.04 -16.19
C SER A 2 27.00 -25.28 -15.03
N GLU A 3 28.18 -24.71 -15.30
CA GLU A 3 29.08 -24.01 -14.38
C GLU A 3 28.53 -22.68 -13.81
N THR A 4 27.32 -22.67 -13.23
CA THR A 4 26.71 -21.44 -12.70
C THR A 4 26.26 -21.51 -11.24
N ASP A 5 26.59 -22.56 -10.49
CA ASP A 5 26.11 -22.75 -9.11
C ASP A 5 27.17 -22.45 -8.03
N ASN A 6 27.97 -21.41 -8.22
CA ASN A 6 28.72 -20.77 -7.13
C ASN A 6 28.96 -19.29 -7.50
N LEU A 7 27.90 -18.49 -7.42
CA LEU A 7 28.06 -17.03 -7.37
C LEU A 7 28.72 -16.70 -6.03
N ASP A 8 30.01 -16.37 -6.06
CA ASP A 8 30.69 -15.76 -4.92
C ASP A 8 30.07 -14.37 -4.67
N LEU A 9 29.07 -14.35 -3.78
CA LEU A 9 28.35 -13.13 -3.40
C LEU A 9 29.27 -12.10 -2.71
N SER A 10 30.50 -12.48 -2.35
CA SER A 10 31.47 -11.54 -1.77
C SER A 10 32.01 -10.53 -2.79
N GLU A 11 31.92 -10.82 -4.10
CA GLU A 11 32.36 -9.93 -5.17
C GLU A 11 31.27 -8.96 -5.65
N ILE A 12 30.00 -9.22 -5.35
CA ILE A 12 28.89 -8.33 -5.72
C ILE A 12 28.72 -7.25 -4.65
N GLU A 13 29.63 -6.26 -4.68
CA GLU A 13 29.43 -5.02 -3.94
C GLU A 13 28.35 -4.17 -4.62
N TYR A 14 27.08 -4.40 -4.27
CA TYR A 14 25.96 -3.53 -4.66
C TYR A 14 26.20 -2.06 -4.28
N SER A 15 27.06 -1.80 -3.29
CA SER A 15 27.54 -0.47 -2.87
C SER A 15 28.36 0.26 -3.94
N LYS A 16 28.91 -0.46 -4.93
CA LYS A 16 29.72 0.08 -6.03
C LYS A 16 28.99 0.21 -7.35
N LEU A 17 27.71 -0.21 -7.43
CA LEU A 17 26.90 0.08 -8.60
C LEU A 17 26.87 1.61 -8.78
N PRO A 18 27.34 2.16 -9.92
CA PRO A 18 27.24 3.57 -10.20
C PRO A 18 25.79 3.87 -10.55
N LEU A 19 24.94 3.92 -9.54
CA LEU A 19 23.67 4.61 -9.65
C LEU A 19 24.06 6.09 -9.73
N ASP A 20 23.95 6.69 -10.92
CA ASP A 20 24.04 8.15 -11.07
C ASP A 20 23.13 8.74 -10.00
N PRO A 21 23.71 9.37 -8.98
CA PRO A 21 22.93 9.71 -7.82
C PRO A 21 21.86 10.73 -8.15
N GLY A 22 21.92 11.43 -9.30
CA GLY A 22 20.91 12.36 -9.81
C GLY A 22 19.85 12.69 -8.77
N GLN A 23 20.26 13.41 -7.69
CA GLN A 23 19.57 13.64 -6.39
C GLN A 23 20.18 13.09 -5.05
N LEU A 24 21.26 12.26 -4.96
CA LEU A 24 21.95 11.95 -3.68
C LEU A 24 22.81 13.13 -3.17
N LYS A 25 22.19 14.29 -3.01
CA LYS A 25 22.46 15.16 -1.85
C LYS A 25 21.21 15.19 -0.99
N VAL A 26 20.61 14.03 -0.70
CA VAL A 26 19.79 13.91 0.51
C VAL A 26 20.79 13.97 1.65
N ALA A 27 21.01 15.20 2.13
CA ALA A 27 21.99 15.52 3.14
C ALA A 27 21.88 14.53 4.30
N ILE A 28 23.05 14.04 4.72
CA ILE A 28 23.28 13.31 5.96
C ILE A 28 22.49 14.03 7.07
N GLY A 29 21.30 13.52 7.43
CA GLY A 29 20.39 14.16 8.39
C GLY A 29 18.93 14.37 7.95
N ILE A 30 18.56 14.19 6.68
CA ILE A 30 17.15 14.21 6.24
C ILE A 30 16.62 12.78 6.16
N LEU A 31 15.57 12.46 6.93
CA LEU A 31 14.85 11.18 6.87
C LEU A 31 14.31 10.97 5.45
N ALA A 32 14.92 10.06 4.69
CA ALA A 32 14.42 9.67 3.37
C ALA A 32 13.29 8.65 3.55
N ALA A 33 12.15 8.89 2.93
CA ALA A 33 10.95 8.07 3.09
C ALA A 33 10.54 7.39 1.78
N ALA A 34 9.93 6.22 1.86
CA ALA A 34 9.15 5.62 0.79
C ALA A 34 7.66 5.78 1.09
N GLN A 35 6.88 6.32 0.17
CA GLN A 35 5.45 6.50 0.29
C GLN A 35 4.73 5.59 -0.70
N VAL A 36 3.87 4.72 -0.20
CA VAL A 36 3.04 3.82 -1.00
C VAL A 36 1.61 4.33 -0.94
N THR A 37 1.02 4.67 -2.09
CA THR A 37 -0.36 5.17 -2.12
C THR A 37 -1.12 4.74 -3.37
N CYS A 38 -2.42 5.00 -3.38
CA CYS A 38 -3.28 4.63 -4.50
C CYS A 38 -3.00 5.51 -5.72
N MET A 39 -3.22 4.96 -6.92
CA MET A 39 -3.21 5.69 -8.19
C MET A 39 -4.41 6.60 -8.41
N ASP A 40 -5.33 6.70 -7.43
CA ASP A 40 -6.54 7.50 -7.52
C ASP A 40 -6.25 8.97 -7.89
N PRO A 41 -6.90 9.54 -8.93
CA PRO A 41 -6.62 10.89 -9.40
C PRO A 41 -6.99 11.98 -8.39
N ARG A 42 -7.82 11.68 -7.39
CA ARG A 42 -8.19 12.60 -6.32
C ARG A 42 -7.05 12.79 -5.31
N ILE A 43 -6.09 11.87 -5.27
CA ILE A 43 -4.90 11.98 -4.42
C ILE A 43 -3.88 12.89 -5.11
N GLN A 44 -3.81 14.12 -4.62
CA GLN A 44 -2.78 15.09 -4.98
C GLN A 44 -1.65 15.02 -3.96
N MET A 45 -0.46 14.59 -4.39
CA MET A 45 0.66 14.36 -3.47
C MET A 45 1.08 15.62 -2.71
N SER A 46 0.97 16.81 -3.30
CA SER A 46 1.22 18.07 -2.60
C SER A 46 0.37 18.21 -1.33
N LYS A 47 -0.93 17.88 -1.41
CA LYS A 47 -1.83 17.89 -0.25
C LYS A 47 -1.50 16.80 0.76
N VAL A 48 -1.08 15.63 0.29
CA VAL A 48 -0.63 14.54 1.17
C VAL A 48 0.61 14.98 1.96
N TYR A 49 1.55 15.66 1.32
CA TYR A 49 2.74 16.19 1.99
C TYR A 49 2.39 17.24 3.03
N GLU A 50 1.53 18.20 2.71
CA GLU A 50 1.04 19.21 3.65
C GLU A 50 0.37 18.57 4.88
N GLU A 51 -0.42 17.50 4.67
CA GLU A 51 -1.03 16.76 5.78
C GLU A 51 0.01 16.01 6.62
N LEU A 52 0.96 15.33 5.99
CA LEU A 52 2.04 14.61 6.68
C LEU A 52 2.95 15.56 7.49
N GLU A 53 3.23 16.75 6.98
CA GLU A 53 4.00 17.80 7.68
C GLU A 53 3.34 18.23 8.99
N LYS A 54 2.00 18.21 9.09
CA LYS A 54 1.27 18.48 10.34
C LYS A 54 1.56 17.44 11.43
N PHE A 55 2.00 16.25 11.05
CA PHE A 55 2.44 15.18 11.96
C PHE A 55 3.97 15.15 12.14
N GLY A 56 4.69 16.18 11.68
CA GLY A 56 6.15 16.26 11.76
C GLY A 56 6.88 15.37 10.77
N VAL A 57 6.20 14.86 9.74
CA VAL A 57 6.81 14.01 8.71
C VAL A 57 7.38 14.87 7.59
N ASN A 58 8.70 14.84 7.41
CA ASN A 58 9.35 15.52 6.29
C ASN A 58 9.15 14.71 4.99
N SER A 59 8.10 15.04 4.25
CA SER A 59 7.73 14.34 3.01
C SER A 59 8.41 14.90 1.76
N ARG A 60 9.22 15.95 1.89
CA ARG A 60 9.78 16.73 0.76
C ARG A 60 10.70 15.91 -0.15
N TYR A 61 11.27 14.81 0.35
CA TYR A 61 12.19 13.93 -0.37
C TYR A 61 11.74 12.47 -0.37
N ALA A 62 10.43 12.25 -0.36
CA ALA A 62 9.86 10.91 -0.37
C ALA A 62 9.86 10.28 -1.78
N TRP A 63 10.25 9.01 -1.87
CA TRP A 63 10.04 8.18 -3.06
C TRP A 63 8.59 7.73 -3.11
N VAL A 64 7.85 8.15 -4.13
CA VAL A 64 6.42 7.86 -4.24
C VAL A 64 6.18 6.65 -5.15
N ILE A 65 5.52 5.63 -4.61
CA ILE A 65 5.10 4.42 -5.31
C ILE A 65 3.58 4.45 -5.37
N ARG A 66 2.99 4.39 -6.58
CA ARG A 66 1.54 4.40 -6.78
C ARG A 66 1.07 3.16 -7.53
N ASN A 67 0.03 2.51 -7.01
CA ASN A 67 -0.64 1.36 -7.65
C ASN A 67 -2.14 1.35 -7.32
N ALA A 68 -2.91 0.43 -7.89
CA ALA A 68 -4.33 0.29 -7.58
C ALA A 68 -4.51 -0.07 -6.09
N GLY A 69 -5.23 0.77 -5.33
CA GLY A 69 -5.47 0.56 -3.90
C GLY A 69 -4.33 0.98 -2.97
N GLY A 70 -3.15 1.34 -3.47
CA GLY A 70 -2.00 1.67 -2.62
C GLY A 70 -1.47 0.47 -1.85
N ARG A 71 -1.51 -0.70 -2.48
CA ARG A 71 -1.19 -1.99 -1.88
C ARG A 71 0.30 -2.15 -1.67
N ALA A 72 0.68 -2.41 -0.42
CA ALA A 72 2.08 -2.63 -0.06
C ALA A 72 2.68 -3.86 -0.76
N ARG A 73 1.87 -4.92 -0.93
CA ARG A 73 2.28 -6.16 -1.61
C ARG A 73 2.82 -5.91 -3.02
N GLU A 74 2.11 -5.11 -3.82
CA GLU A 74 2.51 -4.75 -5.18
C GLU A 74 3.73 -3.80 -5.18
N ALA A 75 3.92 -3.03 -4.11
CA ALA A 75 5.04 -2.10 -3.96
C ALA A 75 6.33 -2.73 -3.44
N LEU A 76 6.32 -3.99 -2.97
CA LEU A 76 7.43 -4.62 -2.24
C LEU A 76 8.79 -4.47 -2.90
N ARG A 77 8.89 -4.81 -4.20
CA ARG A 77 10.16 -4.70 -4.96
C ARG A 77 10.72 -3.28 -4.90
N SER A 78 9.86 -2.28 -5.08
CA SER A 78 10.25 -0.86 -5.06
C SER A 78 10.64 -0.39 -3.67
N ILE A 79 9.96 -0.87 -2.62
CA ILE A 79 10.32 -0.56 -1.22
C ILE A 79 11.68 -1.16 -0.87
N VAL A 80 11.94 -2.41 -1.25
CA VAL A 80 13.23 -3.08 -1.02
C VAL A 80 14.37 -2.32 -1.71
N VAL A 81 14.17 -1.89 -2.96
CA VAL A 81 15.13 -1.04 -3.68
C VAL A 81 15.33 0.30 -2.97
N SER A 82 14.24 0.95 -2.56
CA SER A 82 14.27 2.24 -1.88
C SER A 82 15.06 2.17 -0.57
N GLN A 83 14.84 1.13 0.24
CA GLN A 83 15.60 0.92 1.46
C GLN A 83 17.06 0.60 1.18
N ASN A 84 17.36 -0.36 0.30
CA ASN A 84 18.73 -0.87 0.16
C ASN A 84 19.63 0.06 -0.67
N LEU A 85 19.11 0.58 -1.78
CA LEU A 85 19.89 1.36 -2.74
C LEU A 85 19.72 2.88 -2.56
N LEU A 86 18.56 3.33 -2.06
CA LEU A 86 18.23 4.77 -1.94
C LEU A 86 18.21 5.27 -0.48
N ASN A 87 18.57 4.40 0.47
CA ASN A 87 18.79 4.73 1.88
C ASN A 87 17.57 5.29 2.63
N THR A 88 16.35 4.86 2.29
CA THR A 88 15.17 5.25 3.06
C THR A 88 15.10 4.59 4.43
N THR A 89 14.74 5.38 5.45
CA THR A 89 14.57 4.95 6.85
C THR A 89 13.12 4.87 7.29
N ASP A 90 12.20 5.43 6.50
CA ASP A 90 10.78 5.55 6.85
C ASP A 90 9.93 5.03 5.69
N ILE A 91 8.85 4.31 5.99
CA ILE A 91 7.89 3.83 5.00
C ILE A 91 6.49 4.29 5.42
N HIS A 92 5.75 4.92 4.52
CA HIS A 92 4.39 5.38 4.75
C HIS A 92 3.43 4.68 3.79
N VAL A 93 2.54 3.85 4.33
CA VAL A 93 1.43 3.24 3.61
C VAL A 93 0.23 4.17 3.72
N ILE A 94 -0.29 4.66 2.60
CA ILE A 94 -1.34 5.67 2.54
C ILE A 94 -2.48 5.15 1.66
N HIS A 95 -3.51 4.59 2.29
CA HIS A 95 -4.77 4.29 1.59
C HIS A 95 -5.68 5.51 1.61
N HIS A 96 -6.82 5.42 0.94
CA HIS A 96 -7.81 6.49 0.92
C HIS A 96 -9.24 5.98 1.00
N THR A 97 -10.17 6.84 1.40
CA THR A 97 -11.61 6.56 1.42
C THR A 97 -12.20 6.46 0.00
N LYS A 98 -13.30 5.71 -0.14
CA LYS A 98 -14.01 5.48 -1.42
C LYS A 98 -13.08 5.03 -2.56
N CYS A 99 -12.19 4.09 -2.26
CA CYS A 99 -11.31 3.50 -3.24
C CYS A 99 -12.09 2.67 -4.26
N GLY A 100 -11.75 2.78 -5.55
CA GLY A 100 -12.34 1.93 -6.59
C GLY A 100 -12.01 0.44 -6.45
N MET A 101 -10.99 0.10 -5.66
CA MET A 101 -10.66 -1.29 -5.32
C MET A 101 -11.45 -1.83 -4.13
N ALA A 102 -12.28 -1.01 -3.49
CA ALA A 102 -13.05 -1.39 -2.31
C ALA A 102 -14.35 -2.11 -2.65
N GLY A 103 -14.70 -3.14 -1.87
CA GLY A 103 -15.98 -3.85 -2.02
C GLY A 103 -16.01 -4.85 -3.18
N HIS A 104 -14.84 -5.22 -3.69
CA HIS A 104 -14.67 -6.22 -4.73
C HIS A 104 -13.95 -7.46 -4.19
N SER A 105 -14.12 -8.60 -4.88
CA SER A 105 -13.31 -9.79 -4.68
C SER A 105 -12.41 -9.98 -5.91
N GLU A 106 -11.37 -10.82 -5.78
CA GLU A 106 -10.55 -11.23 -6.92
C GLU A 106 -11.41 -11.79 -8.07
N GLU A 107 -12.42 -12.60 -7.72
CA GLU A 107 -13.35 -13.16 -8.70
C GLU A 107 -14.22 -12.10 -9.35
N SER A 108 -14.83 -11.19 -8.57
CA SER A 108 -15.72 -10.18 -9.14
C SER A 108 -14.97 -9.19 -10.05
N ILE A 109 -13.70 -8.89 -9.76
CA ILE A 109 -12.84 -8.12 -10.65
C ILE A 109 -12.56 -8.89 -11.94
N ARG A 110 -12.16 -10.16 -11.86
CA ARG A 110 -11.88 -10.97 -13.07
C ARG A 110 -13.10 -11.09 -13.97
N LEU A 111 -14.27 -11.38 -13.41
CA LEU A 111 -15.51 -11.49 -14.17
C LEU A 111 -15.93 -10.15 -14.77
N GLY A 112 -15.85 -9.06 -14.01
CA GLY A 112 -16.15 -7.72 -14.52
C GLY A 112 -15.22 -7.28 -15.65
N LEU A 113 -13.92 -7.58 -15.55
CA LEU A 113 -12.95 -7.31 -16.62
C LEU A 113 -13.20 -8.18 -17.84
N LEU A 114 -13.51 -9.47 -17.66
CA LEU A 114 -13.85 -10.36 -18.76
C LEU A 114 -15.08 -9.85 -19.53
N ASP A 115 -16.13 -9.46 -18.81
CA ASP A 115 -17.34 -8.90 -19.41
C ASP A 115 -17.03 -7.62 -20.20
N ALA A 116 -16.26 -6.70 -19.62
CA ALA A 116 -15.83 -5.49 -20.30
C ALA A 116 -14.99 -5.76 -21.57
N ILE A 117 -14.12 -6.77 -21.56
CA ILE A 117 -13.33 -7.16 -22.73
C ILE A 117 -14.24 -7.71 -23.83
N VAL A 118 -15.15 -8.63 -23.49
CA VAL A 118 -16.07 -9.25 -24.44
C VAL A 118 -17.04 -8.23 -25.03
N ASN A 119 -17.50 -7.27 -24.23
CA ASN A 119 -18.39 -6.21 -24.71
C ASN A 119 -17.70 -5.30 -25.74
N ASN A 120 -16.38 -5.08 -25.61
CA ASN A 120 -15.60 -4.30 -26.57
C ASN A 120 -15.12 -5.12 -27.77
N ASP A 121 -14.92 -6.43 -27.59
CA ASP A 121 -14.54 -7.37 -28.64
C ASP A 121 -15.36 -8.67 -28.50
N PRO A 122 -16.55 -8.74 -29.13
CA PRO A 122 -17.41 -9.92 -29.05
C PRO A 122 -16.78 -11.21 -29.62
N ALA A 123 -15.73 -11.09 -30.44
CA ALA A 123 -14.99 -12.21 -30.98
C ALA A 123 -13.87 -12.71 -30.04
N ALA A 124 -13.65 -12.03 -28.92
CA ALA A 124 -12.62 -12.40 -27.95
C ALA A 124 -12.85 -13.81 -27.39
N ASP A 125 -11.80 -14.62 -27.39
CA ASP A 125 -11.79 -15.93 -26.76
C ASP A 125 -11.85 -15.79 -25.24
N LYS A 126 -13.04 -16.02 -24.68
CA LYS A 126 -13.32 -15.90 -23.24
C LYS A 126 -12.43 -16.79 -22.39
N PHE A 127 -12.13 -18.00 -22.84
CA PHE A 127 -11.32 -18.95 -22.07
C PHE A 127 -9.88 -18.43 -21.93
N ASN A 128 -9.30 -18.02 -23.06
CA ASN A 128 -7.95 -17.45 -23.06
C ASN A 128 -7.88 -16.13 -22.28
N LYS A 129 -8.89 -15.27 -22.37
CA LYS A 129 -8.95 -14.03 -21.57
C LYS A 129 -9.07 -14.29 -20.08
N LEU A 130 -9.93 -15.22 -19.67
CA LEU A 130 -10.05 -15.59 -18.26
C LEU A 130 -8.75 -16.21 -17.73
N HIS A 131 -8.08 -17.04 -18.52
CA HIS A 131 -6.78 -17.58 -18.16
C HIS A 131 -5.74 -16.46 -17.96
N GLN A 132 -5.65 -15.49 -18.87
CA GLN A 132 -4.77 -14.32 -18.71
C GLN A 132 -5.09 -13.54 -17.42
N LEU A 133 -6.36 -13.26 -17.15
CA LEU A 133 -6.80 -12.59 -15.93
C LEU A 133 -6.49 -13.39 -14.65
N SER A 134 -6.46 -14.72 -14.72
CA SER A 134 -6.12 -15.59 -13.59
C SER A 134 -4.63 -15.53 -13.21
N GLN A 135 -3.76 -15.09 -14.12
CA GLN A 135 -2.32 -14.92 -13.85
C GLN A 135 -2.01 -13.64 -13.07
N HIS A 136 -3.02 -12.81 -12.80
CA HIS A 136 -2.88 -11.57 -12.06
C HIS A 136 -3.61 -11.64 -10.72
N GLN A 137 -2.96 -11.10 -9.69
CA GLN A 137 -3.58 -10.76 -8.41
C GLN A 137 -4.01 -9.29 -8.47
N PHE A 138 -5.30 -9.01 -8.25
CA PHE A 138 -5.84 -7.66 -8.32
C PHE A 138 -5.79 -6.93 -6.99
N LEU A 139 -5.57 -7.65 -5.89
CA LEU A 139 -5.37 -7.13 -4.54
C LEU A 139 -6.51 -6.19 -4.10
N PRO A 140 -7.77 -6.66 -4.12
CA PRO A 140 -8.90 -5.85 -3.71
C PRO A 140 -8.78 -5.42 -2.25
N ILE A 141 -9.49 -4.33 -1.94
CA ILE A 141 -9.70 -3.85 -0.58
C ILE A 141 -11.05 -4.42 -0.13
N HIS A 142 -11.04 -5.28 0.89
CA HIS A 142 -12.22 -6.09 1.22
C HIS A 142 -13.44 -5.22 1.52
N ASN A 143 -13.28 -4.18 2.32
CA ASN A 143 -14.38 -3.30 2.68
C ASN A 143 -13.89 -1.91 3.11
N GLN A 144 -14.63 -0.87 2.69
CA GLN A 144 -14.48 0.52 3.18
C GLN A 144 -15.80 1.12 3.68
N ARG A 145 -16.80 0.28 4.02
CA ARG A 145 -18.12 0.71 4.53
C ARG A 145 -18.03 1.68 5.71
N CYS A 146 -16.99 1.55 6.52
CA CYS A 146 -16.73 2.46 7.64
C CYS A 146 -15.23 2.70 7.78
N ILE A 147 -14.88 3.72 8.56
CA ILE A 147 -13.48 4.09 8.82
C ILE A 147 -12.66 2.94 9.41
N HIS A 148 -13.28 2.08 10.24
CA HIS A 148 -12.61 0.93 10.86
C HIS A 148 -12.13 -0.08 9.81
N HIS A 149 -13.00 -0.47 8.86
CA HIS A 149 -12.61 -1.39 7.78
C HIS A 149 -11.54 -0.79 6.88
N SER A 150 -11.68 0.49 6.50
CA SER A 150 -10.66 1.17 5.70
C SER A 150 -9.31 1.21 6.40
N THR A 151 -9.30 1.40 7.72
CA THR A 151 -8.04 1.47 8.48
C THR A 151 -7.45 0.09 8.74
N ALA A 152 -8.28 -0.95 8.91
CA ALA A 152 -7.82 -2.32 9.04
C ALA A 152 -7.02 -2.79 7.80
N GLU A 153 -7.43 -2.40 6.60
CA GLU A 153 -6.70 -2.74 5.37
C GLU A 153 -5.34 -2.03 5.27
N VAL A 154 -5.23 -0.80 5.79
CA VAL A 154 -3.93 -0.12 5.97
C VAL A 154 -3.05 -0.88 6.94
N VAL A 155 -3.59 -1.29 8.09
CA VAL A 155 -2.87 -2.04 9.12
C VAL A 155 -2.34 -3.36 8.56
N ARG A 156 -3.14 -4.12 7.81
CA ARG A 156 -2.66 -5.37 7.17
C ARG A 156 -1.49 -5.15 6.23
N ASP A 157 -1.51 -4.08 5.45
CA ASP A 157 -0.40 -3.75 4.54
C ASP A 157 0.84 -3.26 5.32
N VAL A 158 0.67 -2.59 6.47
CA VAL A 158 1.77 -2.25 7.38
C VAL A 158 2.36 -3.51 8.02
N GLU A 159 1.51 -4.41 8.54
CA GLU A 159 1.92 -5.69 9.12
C GLU A 159 2.67 -6.56 8.12
N LEU A 160 2.23 -6.58 6.85
CA LEU A 160 2.95 -7.24 5.78
C LEU A 160 4.41 -6.73 5.71
N LEU A 161 4.62 -5.42 5.69
CA LEU A 161 5.98 -4.83 5.64
C LEU A 161 6.76 -5.07 6.93
N GLN A 162 6.10 -5.03 8.08
CA GLN A 162 6.68 -5.33 9.39
C GLN A 162 7.10 -6.79 9.54
N ASN A 163 6.57 -7.70 8.74
CA ASN A 163 6.91 -9.13 8.75
C ASN A 163 7.66 -9.59 7.49
N TYR A 164 7.77 -8.76 6.45
CA TYR A 164 8.43 -9.15 5.20
C TYR A 164 9.96 -9.29 5.38
N PRO A 165 10.57 -10.45 5.02
CA PRO A 165 11.98 -10.72 5.32
C PRO A 165 13.01 -9.76 4.70
N LEU A 166 12.68 -9.17 3.54
CA LEU A 166 13.60 -8.26 2.83
C LEU A 166 13.42 -6.79 3.20
N ILE A 167 12.45 -6.47 4.08
CA ILE A 167 12.33 -5.11 4.62
C ILE A 167 13.31 -4.99 5.79
N ALA A 168 14.25 -4.06 5.67
CA ALA A 168 15.23 -3.80 6.70
C ALA A 168 14.53 -3.36 8.00
N ARG A 169 15.05 -3.80 9.15
CA ARG A 169 14.59 -3.35 10.47
C ARG A 169 15.45 -2.24 11.04
N LYS A 170 16.72 -2.19 10.65
CA LYS A 170 17.68 -1.16 11.01
C LYS A 170 18.48 -0.74 9.81
N LYS A 171 18.82 0.55 9.72
CA LYS A 171 19.78 1.07 8.74
C LYS A 171 20.60 2.20 9.35
N GLY A 172 21.93 2.09 9.25
CA GLY A 172 22.84 3.11 9.80
C GLY A 172 22.69 3.32 11.33
N GLY A 173 22.29 2.29 12.08
CA GLY A 173 22.05 2.37 13.52
C GLY A 173 20.65 2.89 13.93
N ALA A 174 19.82 3.33 12.98
CA ALA A 174 18.44 3.75 13.24
C ALA A 174 17.44 2.62 12.92
N ASP A 175 16.36 2.53 13.70
CA ASP A 175 15.23 1.64 13.41
C ASP A 175 14.43 2.17 12.22
N ILE A 176 14.03 1.25 11.33
CA ILE A 176 13.12 1.56 10.24
C ILE A 176 11.71 1.74 10.80
N LYS A 177 11.09 2.87 10.49
CA LYS A 177 9.72 3.18 10.91
C LYS A 177 8.75 2.90 9.76
N ILE A 178 7.65 2.21 10.07
CA ILE A 178 6.59 1.92 9.12
C ILE A 178 5.31 2.52 9.66
N HIS A 179 4.71 3.41 8.88
CA HIS A 179 3.55 4.20 9.23
C HIS A 179 2.36 3.84 8.34
N GLY A 180 1.17 3.81 8.91
CA GLY A 180 -0.08 3.65 8.18
C GLY A 180 -0.92 4.92 8.23
N TRP A 181 -1.51 5.30 7.10
CA TRP A 181 -2.35 6.48 6.99
C TRP A 181 -3.60 6.21 6.16
N LEU A 182 -4.69 6.84 6.55
CA LEU A 182 -5.92 6.89 5.76
C LEU A 182 -6.22 8.33 5.36
N TYR A 183 -6.26 8.57 4.04
CA TYR A 183 -6.53 9.86 3.42
C TYR A 183 -8.00 9.97 3.03
N ASP A 184 -8.70 10.97 3.56
CA ASP A 184 -10.09 11.22 3.19
C ASP A 184 -10.20 12.06 1.90
N VAL A 185 -10.67 11.45 0.81
CA VAL A 185 -10.85 12.13 -0.48
C VAL A 185 -12.10 13.02 -0.53
N ASP A 186 -13.05 12.83 0.40
CA ASP A 186 -14.35 13.50 0.38
C ASP A 186 -14.50 14.63 1.37
N ALA A 187 -13.42 14.99 2.10
CA ALA A 187 -13.47 16.06 3.08
C ALA A 187 -14.17 17.27 2.44
N LYS A 188 -15.42 17.53 2.85
CA LYS A 188 -16.24 18.66 2.36
C LYS A 188 -15.60 20.01 2.74
N THR A 189 -14.59 19.96 3.59
CA THR A 189 -13.62 21.02 3.84
C THR A 189 -12.58 21.01 2.71
N LYS A 190 -12.21 22.18 2.18
CA LYS A 190 -11.21 22.36 1.10
C LYS A 190 -9.82 21.70 1.34
N THR A 191 -9.63 21.04 2.47
CA THR A 191 -8.46 20.27 2.89
C THR A 191 -8.84 18.81 3.19
N PRO A 192 -8.28 17.83 2.46
CA PRO A 192 -8.28 16.40 2.81
C PRO A 192 -7.72 16.18 4.22
N LYS A 193 -8.21 15.17 4.95
CA LYS A 193 -7.72 14.84 6.30
C LYS A 193 -6.94 13.54 6.28
N LEU A 194 -5.72 13.55 6.79
CA LEU A 194 -4.92 12.34 7.01
C LEU A 194 -5.04 11.87 8.45
N THR A 195 -5.30 10.57 8.66
CA THR A 195 -5.38 9.97 10.00
C THR A 195 -4.32 8.89 10.15
N ASN A 196 -3.57 8.90 11.26
CA ASN A 196 -2.63 7.83 11.58
C ASN A 196 -3.40 6.55 11.93
N ALA A 197 -3.22 5.53 11.11
CA ALA A 197 -3.90 4.25 11.20
C ALA A 197 -3.41 3.36 12.36
N LEU A 198 -2.22 3.65 12.92
CA LEU A 198 -1.61 2.83 13.97
C LEU A 198 -1.90 3.33 15.39
N ASN A 199 -2.39 4.58 15.54
CA ASN A 199 -2.57 5.23 16.84
C ASN A 199 -4.05 5.38 17.28
N ARG A 200 -4.98 4.59 16.75
CA ARG A 200 -6.40 4.64 17.16
C ARG A 200 -6.68 3.58 18.23
N PRO A 201 -7.21 3.94 19.41
CA PRO A 201 -7.67 2.97 20.42
C PRO A 201 -8.72 2.01 19.87
N GLU A 202 -9.56 2.48 18.94
CA GLU A 202 -10.59 1.66 18.29
C GLU A 202 -10.00 0.56 17.38
N ILE A 203 -8.73 0.68 16.95
CA ILE A 203 -8.04 -0.29 16.10
C ILE A 203 -7.40 -1.40 16.92
N LEU A 204 -6.91 -1.09 18.12
CA LEU A 204 -6.50 -2.11 19.09
C LEU A 204 -7.71 -2.94 19.57
N SER A 205 -8.93 -2.38 19.56
CA SER A 205 -10.17 -3.15 19.73
C SER A 205 -10.72 -3.77 18.44
N ALA A 206 -10.24 -3.35 17.25
CA ALA A 206 -10.65 -3.92 15.96
C ALA A 206 -9.74 -5.08 15.51
N LEU A 207 -8.63 -5.31 16.21
CA LEU A 207 -8.06 -6.64 16.42
C LEU A 207 -8.96 -7.46 17.36
N CYS A 208 -10.28 -7.39 17.16
CA CYS A 208 -11.21 -8.30 17.81
C CYS A 208 -11.05 -9.62 17.05
N ASP A 209 -10.64 -10.66 17.78
CA ASP A 209 -10.30 -12.01 17.34
C ASP A 209 -11.39 -12.78 16.57
N PHE A 210 -12.41 -12.12 16.00
CA PHE A 210 -13.61 -12.75 15.43
C PHE A 210 -14.22 -12.00 14.24
N CYS A 211 -13.45 -11.34 13.38
CA CYS A 211 -14.01 -10.82 12.13
C CYS A 211 -14.00 -11.90 11.03
N GLU A 212 -14.73 -13.00 11.25
CA GLU A 212 -15.14 -13.94 10.19
C GLU A 212 -16.32 -13.37 9.41
N CYS A 213 -16.19 -12.16 8.84
CA CYS A 213 -17.29 -11.57 8.09
C CYS A 213 -17.32 -12.17 6.67
N PRO A 214 -18.29 -13.05 6.33
CA PRO A 214 -18.46 -13.48 4.96
C PRO A 214 -19.00 -12.27 4.21
N ILE A 215 -18.44 -12.05 3.02
CA ILE A 215 -18.72 -10.92 2.14
C ILE A 215 -20.21 -10.56 2.16
N GLY A 216 -20.52 -9.40 2.75
CA GLY A 216 -21.76 -8.65 2.59
C GLY A 216 -23.09 -9.38 2.79
N ALA A 217 -23.60 -9.41 4.01
CA ALA A 217 -25.05 -9.20 4.28
C ALA A 217 -25.34 -8.95 5.76
N LEU A 218 -24.57 -9.49 6.70
CA LEU A 218 -24.90 -9.45 8.13
C LEU A 218 -23.63 -9.18 8.94
N CYS A 219 -23.38 -7.91 9.25
CA CYS A 219 -22.34 -7.51 10.19
C CYS A 219 -23.01 -7.18 11.51
N GLU A 220 -22.91 -8.07 12.50
CA GLU A 220 -23.41 -7.85 13.86
C GLU A 220 -22.38 -7.11 14.74
N CYS A 221 -21.40 -6.42 14.15
CA CYS A 221 -20.51 -5.57 14.92
C CYS A 221 -21.31 -4.39 15.49
N LYS A 222 -21.47 -4.36 16.82
CA LYS A 222 -21.91 -3.17 17.59
C LYS A 222 -20.82 -2.09 17.57
N CYS A 223 -20.48 -1.58 16.39
CA CYS A 223 -19.72 -0.35 16.26
C CYS A 223 -20.70 0.83 16.15
N GLN A 224 -20.33 2.00 16.69
CA GLN A 224 -21.16 3.21 16.63
C GLN A 224 -21.53 3.66 15.20
N CYS A 225 -20.91 3.06 14.17
CA CYS A 225 -21.19 3.32 12.76
C CYS A 225 -22.44 2.61 12.23
N HIS A 226 -22.99 1.63 12.96
CA HIS A 226 -24.22 0.91 12.60
C HIS A 226 -25.20 0.92 13.80
N PRO A 227 -25.96 2.01 14.02
CA PRO A 227 -26.93 2.07 15.12
C PRO A 227 -28.17 1.18 14.92
N ASN A 228 -28.36 0.61 13.72
CA ASN A 228 -29.51 -0.21 13.34
C ASN A 228 -29.06 -1.52 12.65
N ALA A 229 -28.12 -2.26 13.25
CA ALA A 229 -27.94 -3.68 12.93
C ALA A 229 -28.87 -4.50 13.83
#